data_AF-A0A949ZPK9-F1
#
_entry.id   AF-A0A949ZPK9-F1
#
_cell.length_a   1.000
_cell.length_b   1.000
_cell.length_c   1.000
_cell.angle_alpha   90.00
_cell.angle_beta   90.00
_cell.angle_gamma   90.00
#
_symmetry.space_group_name_H-M   'P 1'
#
loop_
_entity.id
_entity.type
_entity.pdbx_description
1 polymer ?
#
loop_
_entity_poly.entity_id
_entity_poly.type
_entity_poly.pdbx_seq_one_letter_code
_entity_poly.pdbx_strand_id
1 'polypeptide(L)'
;MTFSERRRRTADLLLAGMPPSRIAQEMKLPLGIVINLLYNQVGQGIIRRSDILFSIDIQTRHAIETAIQSTRSDRPSVIARSLRQGGTEMNRDDLRVYLKLRDARADLGDMYEFIRDIELRLHQYVRTSLLAAYGAENWWRRGVPLPVREDCAITYERDLEPAGELYCYTTLMHIRLTFDREWPVLSASLPGRLRADKPEFLESLRRLNRIRNVVMHPVKGVRLTDDDFEFVRRLHAQLQVAEDRAEEQLARSDTSPPNPDSAPAGEAGRAA
;
A
#
# COMPACT_ATOMS: atom_id res chain seq x y z
N MET A 1 10.84 33.86 -7.76
CA MET A 1 10.16 32.66 -7.21
C MET A 1 9.79 32.92 -5.77
N THR A 2 8.49 32.92 -5.47
CA THR A 2 7.98 33.12 -4.11
C THR A 2 8.36 31.95 -3.20
N PHE A 3 8.30 32.13 -1.88
CA PHE A 3 8.57 31.04 -0.93
C PHE A 3 7.62 29.85 -1.12
N SER A 4 6.34 30.14 -1.44
CA SER A 4 5.34 29.10 -1.70
C SER A 4 5.66 28.29 -2.97
N GLU A 5 6.06 28.96 -4.04
CA GLU A 5 6.52 28.30 -5.28
C GLU A 5 7.76 27.43 -5.04
N ARG A 6 8.73 27.92 -4.26
CA ARG A 6 9.93 27.13 -3.92
C ARG A 6 9.54 25.86 -3.18
N ARG A 7 8.65 25.92 -2.19
CA ARG A 7 8.16 24.74 -1.46
C ARG A 7 7.53 23.74 -2.42
N ARG A 8 6.54 24.16 -3.22
CA ARG A 8 5.83 23.26 -4.14
C ARG A 8 6.81 22.59 -5.10
N ARG A 9 7.70 23.37 -5.73
CA ARG A 9 8.72 22.81 -6.62
C ARG A 9 9.68 21.83 -5.93
N THR A 10 10.00 22.05 -4.65
CA THR A 10 10.86 21.12 -3.89
C THR A 10 10.18 19.76 -3.73
N ALA A 11 8.89 19.73 -3.37
CA ALA A 11 8.09 18.50 -3.34
C ALA A 11 8.01 17.84 -4.72
N ASP A 12 7.68 18.61 -5.77
CA ASP A 12 7.52 18.05 -7.11
C ASP A 12 8.80 17.38 -7.61
N LEU A 13 9.97 17.99 -7.35
CA LEU A 13 11.28 17.41 -7.70
C LEU A 13 11.58 16.15 -6.89
N LEU A 14 11.22 16.13 -5.60
CA LEU A 14 11.39 14.95 -4.76
C LEU A 14 10.53 13.78 -5.25
N LEU A 15 9.25 14.05 -5.55
CA LEU A 15 8.30 13.05 -6.05
C LEU A 15 8.68 12.54 -7.45
N ALA A 16 9.42 13.34 -8.23
CA ALA A 16 10.05 12.91 -9.47
C ALA A 16 11.30 12.01 -9.26
N GLY A 17 11.66 11.69 -8.01
CA GLY A 17 12.77 10.80 -7.67
C GLY A 17 14.13 11.50 -7.55
N MET A 18 14.16 12.83 -7.42
CA MET A 18 15.41 13.55 -7.26
C MET A 18 15.86 13.55 -5.78
N PRO A 19 17.09 13.12 -5.45
CA PRO A 19 17.55 13.13 -4.07
C PRO A 19 17.83 14.57 -3.57
N PRO A 20 17.82 14.82 -2.25
CA PRO A 20 17.91 16.16 -1.68
C PRO A 20 19.13 16.97 -2.15
N SER A 21 20.30 16.34 -2.31
CA SER A 21 21.50 17.03 -2.81
C SER A 21 21.37 17.50 -4.25
N ARG A 22 20.66 16.75 -5.10
CA ARG A 22 20.38 17.12 -6.50
C ARG A 22 19.34 18.23 -6.56
N ILE A 23 18.31 18.18 -5.72
CA ILE A 23 17.32 19.27 -5.59
C ILE A 23 18.03 20.57 -5.18
N ALA A 24 18.96 20.50 -4.23
CA ALA A 24 19.75 21.65 -3.80
C ALA A 24 20.57 22.27 -4.95
N GLN A 25 21.19 21.43 -5.79
CA GLN A 25 21.92 21.87 -6.97
C GLN A 25 20.98 22.54 -8.00
N GLU A 26 19.89 21.87 -8.34
CA GLU A 26 18.91 22.33 -9.33
C GLU A 26 18.27 23.67 -8.92
N MET A 27 17.90 23.79 -7.65
CA MET A 27 17.28 25.01 -7.11
C MET A 27 18.31 26.10 -6.78
N LYS A 28 19.61 25.80 -6.85
CA LYS A 28 20.71 26.67 -6.41
C LYS A 28 20.52 27.14 -4.97
N LEU A 29 20.14 26.22 -4.09
CA LEU A 29 19.91 26.46 -2.66
C LEU A 29 20.87 25.63 -1.81
N PRO A 30 21.31 26.12 -0.64
CA PRO A 30 21.98 25.28 0.34
C PRO A 30 21.09 24.10 0.74
N LEU A 31 21.68 22.91 0.88
CA LEU A 31 20.94 21.71 1.25
C LEU A 31 20.12 21.88 2.54
N GLY A 32 20.66 22.58 3.54
CA GLY A 32 19.94 22.84 4.79
C GLY A 32 18.60 23.55 4.57
N ILE A 33 18.51 24.43 3.56
CA ILE A 33 17.26 25.09 3.17
C ILE A 33 16.32 24.07 2.52
N VAL A 34 16.82 23.26 1.58
CA VAL A 34 16.00 22.21 0.92
C VAL A 34 15.42 21.23 1.94
N ILE A 35 16.24 20.74 2.86
CA ILE A 35 15.78 19.81 3.91
C ILE A 35 14.73 20.46 4.82
N ASN A 36 14.88 21.75 5.16
CA ASN A 36 13.87 22.48 5.92
C ASN A 36 12.55 22.62 5.14
N LEU A 37 12.61 22.96 3.84
CA LEU A 37 11.43 23.01 2.98
C LEU A 37 10.72 21.65 2.92
N LEU A 38 11.47 20.56 2.74
CA LEU A 38 10.93 19.20 2.74
C LEU A 38 10.28 18.84 4.08
N TYR A 39 10.94 19.09 5.22
CA TYR A 39 10.34 18.80 6.52
C TYR A 39 9.10 19.63 6.84
N ASN A 40 9.02 20.88 6.38
CA ASN A 40 7.80 21.67 6.51
C ASN A 40 6.65 21.03 5.72
N GLN A 41 6.92 20.47 4.55
CA GLN A 41 5.91 19.78 3.75
C GLN A 41 5.50 18.44 4.36
N VAL A 42 6.43 17.74 5.02
CA VAL A 42 6.10 16.58 5.87
C VAL A 42 5.16 16.99 6.99
N GLY A 43 5.45 18.09 7.71
CA GLY A 43 4.59 18.59 8.78
C GLY A 43 3.20 19.04 8.30
N GLN A 44 3.04 19.31 7.00
CA GLN A 44 1.77 19.67 6.36
C GLN A 44 1.05 18.46 5.74
N GLY A 45 1.64 17.26 5.77
CA GLY A 45 1.09 16.05 5.16
C GLY A 45 1.10 16.06 3.62
N ILE A 46 1.89 16.95 2.98
CA ILE A 46 1.99 17.03 1.52
C ILE A 46 2.87 15.90 0.97
N ILE A 47 3.95 15.60 1.69
CA ILE A 47 4.86 14.49 1.40
C ILE A 47 5.12 13.72 2.69
N ARG A 48 5.56 12.48 2.57
CA ARG A 48 5.93 11.63 3.70
C ARG A 48 7.44 11.65 3.93
N ARG A 49 7.89 11.17 5.10
CA ARG A 49 9.34 11.05 5.37
C ARG A 49 9.96 9.97 4.49
N SER A 50 9.22 8.90 4.27
CA SER A 50 9.53 7.86 3.30
C SER A 50 9.78 8.44 1.90
N ASP A 51 9.01 9.42 1.42
CA ASP A 51 9.28 10.03 0.11
C ASP A 51 10.69 10.64 0.01
N ILE A 52 11.19 11.20 1.11
CA ILE A 52 12.56 11.73 1.17
C ILE A 52 13.57 10.58 1.15
N LEU A 53 13.32 9.52 1.93
CA LEU A 53 14.19 8.34 1.99
C LEU A 53 14.28 7.62 0.62
N PHE A 54 13.13 7.41 -0.03
CA PHE A 54 12.99 6.68 -1.30
C PHE A 54 13.34 7.51 -2.54
N SER A 55 13.62 8.81 -2.38
CA SER A 55 14.25 9.63 -3.43
C SER A 55 15.70 9.23 -3.71
N ILE A 56 16.33 8.49 -2.79
CA ILE A 56 17.63 7.84 -2.99
C ILE A 56 17.37 6.48 -3.65
N ASP A 57 18.07 6.23 -4.75
CA ASP A 57 17.85 5.04 -5.56
C ASP A 57 18.12 3.74 -4.77
N ILE A 58 17.44 2.69 -5.20
CA ILE A 58 17.44 1.40 -4.50
C ILE A 58 18.83 0.77 -4.42
N GLN A 59 19.67 0.92 -5.44
CA GLN A 59 21.01 0.33 -5.47
C GLN A 59 21.89 1.00 -4.41
N THR A 60 21.83 2.33 -4.34
CA THR A 60 22.52 3.12 -3.32
C THR A 60 22.06 2.76 -1.92
N ARG A 61 20.75 2.64 -1.68
CA ARG A 61 20.22 2.25 -0.35
C ARG A 61 20.67 0.85 0.06
N HIS A 62 20.62 -0.14 -0.84
CA HIS A 62 21.14 -1.48 -0.56
C HIS A 62 22.63 -1.49 -0.26
N ALA A 63 23.42 -0.69 -0.99
CA ALA A 63 24.85 -0.56 -0.72
C ALA A 63 25.11 0.02 0.67
N ILE A 64 24.30 1.00 1.11
CA ILE A 64 24.38 1.56 2.46
C ILE A 64 24.05 0.50 3.51
N GLU A 65 22.94 -0.23 3.37
CA GLU A 65 22.58 -1.26 4.35
C GLU A 65 23.62 -2.39 4.39
N THR A 66 24.18 -2.79 3.24
CA THR A 66 25.27 -3.77 3.16
C THR A 66 26.54 -3.25 3.85
N ALA A 67 26.87 -1.97 3.66
CA ALA A 67 27.98 -1.32 4.36
C ALA A 67 27.75 -1.25 5.87
N ILE A 68 26.53 -0.98 6.33
CA ILE A 68 26.16 -0.96 7.75
C ILE A 68 26.28 -2.37 8.35
N GLN A 69 25.77 -3.39 7.66
CA GLN A 69 25.84 -4.78 8.12
C GLN A 69 27.29 -5.27 8.22
N SER A 70 28.12 -4.98 7.21
CA SER A 70 29.52 -5.42 7.17
C SER A 70 30.41 -4.67 8.17
N THR A 71 30.22 -3.35 8.33
CA THR A 71 31.03 -2.53 9.24
C THR A 71 30.50 -2.50 10.68
N ARG A 72 29.25 -2.93 10.90
CA ARG A 72 28.51 -2.82 12.16
C ARG A 72 28.51 -1.39 12.74
N SER A 73 28.49 -0.39 11.87
CA SER A 73 28.52 1.03 12.24
C SER A 73 27.48 1.82 11.45
N ASP A 74 26.93 2.86 12.07
CA ASP A 74 26.05 3.86 11.47
C ASP A 74 26.79 5.18 11.18
N ARG A 75 28.10 5.25 11.44
CA ARG A 75 28.87 6.49 11.31
C ARG A 75 29.02 6.85 9.83
N PRO A 76 28.60 8.07 9.41
CA PRO A 76 28.66 8.47 8.00
C PRO A 76 30.06 8.35 7.38
N SER A 77 31.12 8.60 8.16
CA SER A 77 32.50 8.51 7.68
C SER A 77 32.96 7.07 7.42
N VAL A 78 32.49 6.12 8.21
CA VAL A 78 32.80 4.68 8.08
C VAL A 78 32.05 4.11 6.89
N ILE A 79 30.75 4.41 6.79
CA ILE A 79 29.91 3.97 5.67
C ILE A 79 30.38 4.56 4.35
N ALA A 80 30.67 5.86 4.28
CA ALA A 80 31.19 6.48 3.06
C ALA A 80 32.51 5.84 2.60
N ARG A 81 33.36 5.36 3.53
CA ARG A 81 34.59 4.65 3.18
C ARG A 81 34.29 3.27 2.58
N SER A 82 33.38 2.52 3.21
CA SER A 82 32.97 1.20 2.73
C SER A 82 32.28 1.27 1.36
N LEU A 83 31.40 2.24 1.14
CA LEU A 83 30.76 2.48 -0.16
C LEU A 83 31.78 2.76 -1.27
N ARG A 84 32.78 3.60 -0.99
CA ARG A 84 33.87 3.89 -1.94
C ARG A 84 34.71 2.66 -2.27
N GLN A 85 34.97 1.81 -1.28
CA GLN A 85 35.68 0.53 -1.51
C GLN A 85 34.85 -0.44 -2.36
N GLY A 86 33.52 -0.39 -2.24
CA GLY A 86 32.58 -1.16 -3.06
C GLY A 86 32.26 -0.56 -4.43
N GLY A 87 32.84 0.60 -4.78
CA GLY A 87 32.61 1.26 -6.07
C GLY A 87 31.29 2.05 -6.17
N THR A 88 30.56 2.24 -5.08
CA THR A 88 29.34 3.06 -5.07
C THR A 88 29.69 4.52 -4.78
N GLU A 89 29.47 5.40 -5.77
CA GLU A 89 29.57 6.84 -5.56
C GLU A 89 28.26 7.40 -4.98
N MET A 90 28.36 8.03 -3.82
CA MET A 90 27.22 8.67 -3.16
C MET A 90 27.62 10.04 -2.63
N ASN A 91 26.70 11.00 -2.74
CA ASN A 91 26.84 12.28 -2.07
C ASN A 91 26.84 12.09 -0.54
N ARG A 92 27.85 12.65 0.13
CA ARG A 92 27.99 12.58 1.60
C ARG A 92 26.81 13.17 2.35
N ASP A 93 26.17 14.17 1.77
CA ASP A 93 25.03 14.80 2.42
C ASP A 93 23.75 13.96 2.29
N ASP A 94 23.51 13.33 1.14
CA ASP A 94 22.41 12.36 1.01
C ASP A 94 22.61 11.16 1.93
N LEU A 95 23.86 10.72 2.14
CA LEU A 95 24.18 9.67 3.12
C LEU A 95 23.78 10.08 4.53
N ARG A 96 24.07 11.33 4.92
CA ARG A 96 23.67 11.85 6.24
C ARG A 96 22.15 11.92 6.37
N VAL A 97 21.46 12.34 5.31
CA VAL A 97 19.99 12.37 5.29
C VAL A 97 19.42 10.96 5.44
N TYR A 98 19.93 9.99 4.68
CA TYR A 98 19.53 8.58 4.76
C TYR A 98 19.70 8.03 6.17
N LEU A 99 20.91 8.13 6.74
CA LEU A 99 21.21 7.61 8.08
C LEU A 99 20.34 8.26 9.16
N LYS A 100 20.00 9.55 9.01
CA LYS A 100 19.11 10.25 9.95
C LYS A 100 17.66 9.79 9.85
N LEU A 101 17.16 9.53 8.64
CA LEU A 101 15.78 9.12 8.42
C LEU A 101 15.55 7.65 8.78
N ARG A 102 16.57 6.81 8.56
CA ARG A 102 16.60 5.38 8.88
C ARG A 102 16.39 5.06 10.37
N ASP A 103 16.96 5.86 11.28
CA ASP A 103 17.27 5.35 12.62
C ASP A 103 16.06 5.11 13.54
N ALA A 104 14.95 5.85 13.45
CA ALA A 104 13.86 5.63 14.40
C ALA A 104 12.55 6.32 14.01
N ARG A 105 11.45 5.57 14.07
CA ARG A 105 10.05 6.05 14.21
C ARG A 105 9.42 6.78 13.02
N ALA A 106 10.19 7.27 12.06
CA ALA A 106 9.64 7.85 10.83
C ALA A 106 8.98 6.77 9.95
N ASP A 107 9.66 5.65 9.79
CA ASP A 107 9.27 4.61 8.84
C ASP A 107 8.06 3.79 9.34
N LEU A 108 7.96 3.51 10.65
CA LEU A 108 6.82 2.76 11.19
C LEU A 108 5.48 3.52 11.07
N GLY A 109 5.51 4.85 11.16
CA GLY A 109 4.31 5.67 10.99
C GLY A 109 3.80 5.61 9.55
N ASP A 110 4.67 5.90 8.58
CA ASP A 110 4.34 5.81 7.16
C ASP A 110 3.91 4.39 6.77
N MET A 111 4.59 3.36 7.30
CA MET A 111 4.22 1.96 7.09
C MET A 111 2.84 1.63 7.65
N TYR A 112 2.52 2.09 8.86
CA TYR A 112 1.19 1.90 9.45
C TYR A 112 0.11 2.53 8.56
N GLU A 113 0.33 3.76 8.10
CA GLU A 113 -0.60 4.45 7.20
C GLU A 113 -0.77 3.67 5.88
N PHE A 114 0.32 3.26 5.23
CA PHE A 114 0.22 2.49 3.99
C PHE A 114 -0.53 1.18 4.17
N ILE A 115 -0.29 0.45 5.26
CA ILE A 115 -0.99 -0.81 5.54
C ILE A 115 -2.47 -0.57 5.79
N ARG A 116 -2.81 0.44 6.60
CA ARG A 116 -4.20 0.84 6.84
C ARG A 116 -4.90 1.18 5.51
N ASP A 117 -4.28 1.99 4.67
CA ASP A 117 -4.86 2.42 3.41
C ASP A 117 -5.01 1.23 2.45
N ILE A 118 -4.01 0.34 2.37
CA ILE A 118 -4.13 -0.90 1.59
C ILE A 118 -5.27 -1.77 2.10
N GLU A 119 -5.38 -1.98 3.42
CA GLU A 119 -6.45 -2.79 4.01
C GLU A 119 -7.81 -2.24 3.64
N LEU A 120 -8.05 -0.94 3.84
CA LEU A 120 -9.32 -0.29 3.50
C LEU A 120 -9.64 -0.43 2.01
N ARG A 121 -8.68 -0.11 1.14
CA ARG A 121 -8.87 -0.18 -0.32
C ARG A 121 -9.12 -1.61 -0.80
N LEU A 122 -8.41 -2.61 -0.27
CA LEU A 122 -8.65 -4.01 -0.62
C LEU A 122 -10.06 -4.46 -0.23
N HIS A 123 -10.51 -4.10 0.98
CA HIS A 123 -11.85 -4.43 1.44
C HIS A 123 -12.92 -3.76 0.58
N GLN A 124 -12.74 -2.47 0.27
CA GLN A 124 -13.65 -1.72 -0.58
C GLN A 124 -13.69 -2.28 -2.01
N TYR A 125 -12.52 -2.58 -2.58
CA TYR A 125 -12.38 -3.18 -3.91
C TYR A 125 -13.12 -4.51 -4.01
N VAL A 126 -12.89 -5.41 -3.06
CA VAL A 126 -13.55 -6.74 -3.04
C VAL A 126 -15.06 -6.58 -2.90
N ARG A 127 -15.54 -5.73 -1.97
CA ARG A 127 -16.98 -5.49 -1.80
C ARG A 127 -17.61 -4.97 -3.08
N THR A 128 -17.02 -3.92 -3.67
CA THR A 128 -17.50 -3.28 -4.91
C THR A 128 -17.54 -4.26 -6.07
N SER A 129 -16.49 -5.06 -6.23
CA SER A 129 -16.40 -6.05 -7.31
C SER A 129 -17.42 -7.17 -7.16
N LEU A 130 -17.63 -7.68 -5.94
CA LEU A 130 -18.64 -8.71 -5.66
C LEU A 130 -20.07 -8.15 -5.79
N LEU A 131 -20.29 -6.90 -5.40
CA LEU A 131 -21.56 -6.20 -5.62
C LEU A 131 -21.89 -6.10 -7.10
N ALA A 132 -20.93 -5.67 -7.93
CA ALA A 132 -21.12 -5.58 -9.38
C ALA A 132 -21.42 -6.94 -10.03
N ALA A 133 -20.82 -8.03 -9.52
CA ALA A 133 -20.99 -9.37 -10.11
C ALA A 133 -22.25 -10.11 -9.63
N TYR A 134 -22.66 -9.91 -8.37
CA TYR A 134 -23.71 -10.73 -7.74
C TYR A 134 -24.91 -9.92 -7.23
N GLY A 135 -24.83 -8.59 -7.23
CA GLY A 135 -25.87 -7.70 -6.72
C GLY A 135 -25.89 -7.56 -5.20
N ALA A 136 -26.56 -6.51 -4.72
CA ALA A 136 -26.62 -6.10 -3.31
C ALA A 136 -27.12 -7.19 -2.35
N GLU A 137 -28.04 -8.05 -2.79
CA GLU A 137 -28.63 -9.09 -1.94
C GLU A 137 -27.75 -10.35 -1.83
N ASN A 138 -26.99 -10.67 -2.87
CA ASN A 138 -26.35 -11.98 -3.00
C ASN A 138 -24.82 -11.95 -2.90
N TRP A 139 -24.17 -10.80 -3.04
CA TRP A 139 -22.71 -10.70 -3.01
C TRP A 139 -22.08 -11.31 -1.76
N TRP A 140 -22.71 -11.16 -0.58
CA TRP A 140 -22.20 -11.73 0.65
C TRP A 140 -22.27 -13.27 0.62
N ARG A 141 -23.46 -13.83 0.35
CA ARG A 141 -23.67 -15.28 0.40
C ARG A 141 -22.99 -16.04 -0.74
N ARG A 142 -23.03 -15.48 -1.96
CA ARG A 142 -22.42 -16.07 -3.16
C ARG A 142 -20.95 -15.73 -3.27
N GLY A 143 -20.58 -14.47 -3.08
CA GLY A 143 -19.24 -13.92 -3.33
C GLY A 143 -18.23 -14.07 -2.19
N VAL A 144 -18.65 -14.25 -0.93
CA VAL A 144 -17.72 -14.53 0.19
C VAL A 144 -17.73 -16.02 0.61
N PRO A 145 -16.55 -16.67 0.76
CA PRO A 145 -16.43 -18.06 1.20
C PRO A 145 -17.17 -18.38 2.49
N LEU A 146 -17.85 -19.54 2.54
CA LEU A 146 -18.58 -19.97 3.73
C LEU A 146 -17.70 -19.97 5.00
N PRO A 147 -16.46 -20.51 5.00
CA PRO A 147 -15.61 -20.47 6.18
C PRO A 147 -15.29 -19.05 6.68
N VAL A 148 -15.16 -18.10 5.74
CA VAL A 148 -14.95 -16.68 6.09
C VAL A 148 -16.19 -16.10 6.75
N ARG A 149 -17.38 -16.38 6.21
CA ARG A 149 -18.64 -15.88 6.77
C ARG A 149 -18.91 -16.44 8.16
N GLU A 150 -18.61 -17.72 8.38
CA GLU A 150 -18.74 -18.37 9.68
C GLU A 150 -17.81 -17.74 10.72
N ASP A 151 -16.54 -17.51 10.37
CA ASP A 151 -15.59 -16.87 11.28
C ASP A 151 -15.99 -15.41 11.62
N CYS A 152 -16.51 -14.67 10.64
CA CYS A 152 -17.06 -13.33 10.87
C CYS A 152 -18.26 -13.35 11.81
N ALA A 153 -19.18 -14.31 11.64
CA ALA A 153 -20.33 -14.47 12.52
C ALA A 153 -19.91 -14.83 13.95
N ILE A 154 -18.96 -15.76 14.12
CA ILE A 154 -18.42 -16.11 15.44
C ILE A 154 -17.76 -14.90 16.10
N THR A 155 -16.99 -14.11 15.35
CA THR A 155 -16.33 -12.92 15.88
C THR A 155 -17.34 -11.84 16.27
N TYR A 156 -18.35 -11.61 15.44
CA TYR A 156 -19.46 -10.68 15.71
C TYR A 156 -20.20 -11.02 17.00
N GLU A 157 -20.57 -12.29 17.22
CA GLU A 157 -21.29 -12.73 18.43
C GLU A 157 -20.43 -12.61 19.71
N ARG A 158 -19.11 -12.53 19.57
CA ARG A 158 -18.17 -12.35 20.69
C ARG A 158 -17.85 -10.89 20.95
N ASP A 159 -18.24 -9.99 20.07
CA ASP A 159 -17.98 -8.57 20.19
C ASP A 159 -18.99 -7.94 21.15
N LEU A 160 -18.49 -7.22 22.16
CA LEU A 160 -19.34 -6.50 23.11
C LEU A 160 -19.93 -5.23 22.48
N GLU A 161 -19.30 -4.72 21.42
CA GLU A 161 -19.73 -3.53 20.68
C GLU A 161 -19.76 -3.83 19.18
N PRO A 162 -20.72 -4.66 18.73
CA PRO A 162 -20.70 -5.21 17.38
C PRO A 162 -20.83 -4.13 16.30
N ALA A 163 -20.04 -4.25 15.24
CA ALA A 163 -20.11 -3.39 14.06
C ALA A 163 -21.40 -3.60 13.28
N GLY A 164 -21.82 -2.61 12.49
CA GLY A 164 -23.10 -2.65 11.76
C GLY A 164 -23.21 -3.72 10.66
N GLU A 165 -22.09 -4.31 10.20
CA GLU A 165 -22.07 -5.35 9.17
C GLU A 165 -21.05 -6.44 9.50
N LEU A 166 -21.38 -7.70 9.19
CA LEU A 166 -20.46 -8.84 9.35
C LEU A 166 -19.19 -8.71 8.51
N TYR A 167 -19.25 -8.02 7.37
CA TYR A 167 -18.09 -7.79 6.52
C TYR A 167 -16.98 -6.99 7.22
N CYS A 168 -17.32 -6.17 8.23
CA CYS A 168 -16.33 -5.42 9.00
C CYS A 168 -15.37 -6.32 9.81
N TYR A 169 -15.72 -7.60 9.98
CA TYR A 169 -14.88 -8.59 10.68
C TYR A 169 -13.95 -9.37 9.74
N THR A 170 -13.94 -9.07 8.45
CA THR A 170 -12.99 -9.71 7.55
C THR A 170 -11.55 -9.26 7.82
N THR A 171 -10.60 -10.18 7.66
CA THR A 171 -9.17 -9.92 7.79
C THR A 171 -8.49 -9.94 6.42
N LEU A 172 -7.23 -9.50 6.32
CA LEU A 172 -6.42 -9.67 5.09
C LEU A 172 -6.37 -11.14 4.61
N MET A 173 -6.40 -12.10 5.52
CA MET A 173 -6.41 -13.52 5.17
C MET A 173 -7.78 -13.97 4.64
N HIS A 174 -8.87 -13.41 5.16
CA HIS A 174 -10.20 -13.59 4.58
C HIS A 174 -10.27 -13.02 3.16
N ILE A 175 -9.77 -11.81 2.96
CA ILE A 175 -9.66 -11.19 1.63
C ILE A 175 -8.87 -12.07 0.68
N ARG A 176 -7.72 -12.62 1.11
CA ARG A 176 -6.95 -13.57 0.30
C ARG A 176 -7.76 -14.81 -0.09
N LEU A 177 -8.50 -15.41 0.85
CA LEU A 177 -9.35 -16.59 0.56
C LEU A 177 -10.47 -16.24 -0.43
N THR A 178 -11.07 -15.06 -0.30
CA THR A 178 -12.07 -14.56 -1.24
C THR A 178 -11.48 -14.35 -2.64
N PHE A 179 -10.28 -13.77 -2.76
CA PHE A 179 -9.55 -13.67 -4.04
C PHE A 179 -9.23 -15.03 -4.66
N ASP A 180 -8.86 -16.01 -3.84
CA ASP A 180 -8.53 -17.34 -4.34
C ASP A 180 -9.76 -18.01 -4.98
N ARG A 181 -10.91 -17.90 -4.32
CA ARG A 181 -12.17 -18.47 -4.80
C ARG A 181 -12.77 -17.69 -5.98
N GLU A 182 -12.88 -16.36 -5.84
CA GLU A 182 -13.54 -15.47 -6.80
C GLU A 182 -12.57 -14.80 -7.77
N TRP A 183 -11.44 -15.44 -8.08
CA TRP A 183 -10.44 -14.88 -8.98
C TRP A 183 -11.00 -14.40 -10.32
N PRO A 184 -11.91 -15.11 -11.02
CA PRO A 184 -12.43 -14.64 -12.30
C PRO A 184 -13.16 -13.29 -12.20
N VAL A 185 -13.87 -13.07 -11.11
CA VAL A 185 -14.59 -11.81 -10.84
C VAL A 185 -13.62 -10.73 -10.37
N LEU A 186 -12.83 -11.05 -9.35
CA LEU A 186 -11.96 -10.09 -8.67
C LEU A 186 -10.70 -9.73 -9.45
N SER A 187 -10.32 -10.49 -10.48
CA SER A 187 -9.16 -10.15 -11.31
C SER A 187 -9.52 -9.25 -12.48
N ALA A 188 -10.81 -9.08 -12.80
CA ALA A 188 -11.26 -8.33 -13.98
C ALA A 188 -10.77 -6.88 -13.96
N SER A 189 -10.82 -6.24 -12.79
CA SER A 189 -10.46 -4.83 -12.59
C SER A 189 -9.09 -4.62 -11.96
N LEU A 190 -8.32 -5.70 -11.72
CA LEU A 190 -6.94 -5.58 -11.29
C LEU A 190 -6.06 -5.01 -12.42
N PRO A 191 -5.06 -4.16 -12.09
CA PRO A 191 -4.01 -3.78 -13.03
C PRO A 191 -3.32 -5.00 -13.62
N GLY A 192 -2.89 -4.90 -14.90
CA GLY A 192 -2.32 -6.04 -15.64
C GLY A 192 -1.18 -6.75 -14.91
N ARG A 193 -0.34 -6.01 -14.15
CA ARG A 193 0.73 -6.61 -13.34
C ARG A 193 0.22 -7.48 -12.19
N LEU A 194 -0.86 -7.06 -11.50
CA LEU A 194 -1.46 -7.83 -10.40
C LEU A 194 -2.33 -8.98 -10.91
N ARG A 195 -2.92 -8.81 -12.09
CA ARG A 195 -3.77 -9.82 -12.75
C ARG A 195 -2.97 -10.95 -13.39
N ALA A 196 -1.74 -10.68 -13.83
CA ALA A 196 -0.95 -11.61 -14.64
C ALA A 196 -0.66 -12.94 -13.94
N ASP A 197 -0.40 -12.91 -12.63
CA ASP A 197 -0.01 -14.08 -11.86
C ASP A 197 -0.81 -14.16 -10.55
N LYS A 198 -1.83 -15.05 -10.54
CA LYS A 198 -2.67 -15.32 -9.36
C LYS A 198 -1.83 -15.81 -8.17
N PRO A 199 -0.99 -16.87 -8.30
CA PRO A 199 -0.09 -17.29 -7.22
C PRO A 199 0.74 -16.16 -6.61
N GLU A 200 1.38 -15.34 -7.44
CA GLU A 200 2.21 -14.22 -6.98
C GLU A 200 1.37 -13.20 -6.21
N PHE A 201 0.19 -12.83 -6.73
CA PHE A 201 -0.72 -11.92 -6.04
C PHE A 201 -1.16 -12.47 -4.67
N LEU A 202 -1.55 -13.75 -4.60
CA LEU A 202 -1.97 -14.36 -3.33
C LEU A 202 -0.83 -14.46 -2.32
N GLU A 203 0.42 -14.68 -2.76
CA GLU A 203 1.58 -14.63 -1.88
C GLU A 203 1.89 -13.19 -1.44
N SER A 204 1.66 -12.20 -2.29
CA SER A 204 1.79 -10.79 -1.89
C SER A 204 0.87 -10.44 -0.71
N LEU A 205 -0.36 -10.95 -0.68
CA LEU A 205 -1.28 -10.76 0.46
C LEU A 205 -0.79 -11.47 1.73
N ARG A 206 -0.16 -12.65 1.61
CA ARG A 206 0.48 -13.30 2.76
C ARG A 206 1.65 -12.48 3.28
N ARG A 207 2.50 -11.95 2.38
CA ARG A 207 3.61 -11.07 2.75
C ARG A 207 3.12 -9.81 3.45
N LEU A 208 2.09 -9.16 2.92
CA LEU A 208 1.47 -8.00 3.54
C LEU A 208 0.97 -8.32 4.95
N ASN A 209 0.28 -9.44 5.15
CA ASN A 209 -0.19 -9.86 6.47
C ASN A 209 0.97 -10.10 7.46
N ARG A 210 2.11 -10.66 7.01
CA ARG A 210 3.31 -10.79 7.86
C ARG A 210 3.84 -9.42 8.30
N ILE A 211 3.95 -8.47 7.37
CA ILE A 211 4.43 -7.11 7.64
C ILE A 211 3.46 -6.39 8.59
N ARG A 212 2.15 -6.44 8.32
CA ARG A 212 1.09 -5.91 9.20
C ARG A 212 1.24 -6.42 10.63
N ASN A 213 1.44 -7.72 10.81
CA ASN A 213 1.60 -8.29 12.15
C ASN A 213 2.86 -7.80 12.87
N VAL A 214 3.93 -7.47 12.15
CA VAL A 214 5.13 -6.84 12.74
C VAL A 214 4.84 -5.41 13.16
N VAL A 215 4.18 -4.63 12.29
CA VAL A 215 3.86 -3.21 12.51
C VAL A 215 2.86 -3.03 13.64
N MET A 216 1.81 -3.84 13.67
CA MET A 216 0.73 -3.78 14.66
C MET A 216 1.11 -4.42 16.00
N HIS A 217 2.22 -5.15 16.07
CA HIS A 217 2.69 -5.81 17.28
C HIS A 217 4.20 -5.58 17.50
N PRO A 218 4.62 -4.33 17.73
CA PRO A 218 6.03 -3.93 17.74
C PRO A 218 6.85 -4.57 18.86
N VAL A 219 6.22 -5.07 19.94
CA VAL A 219 6.91 -5.73 21.07
C VAL A 219 7.66 -7.02 20.65
N LYS A 220 7.40 -7.57 19.46
CA LYS A 220 8.19 -8.68 18.90
C LYS A 220 9.63 -8.28 18.52
N GLY A 221 9.92 -6.98 18.44
CA GLY A 221 11.27 -6.48 18.15
C GLY A 221 11.80 -6.81 16.75
N VAL A 222 10.94 -7.29 15.84
CA VAL A 222 11.32 -7.59 14.46
C VAL A 222 11.54 -6.28 13.72
N ARG A 223 12.70 -6.14 13.08
CA ARG A 223 13.01 -4.99 12.22
C ARG A 223 12.53 -5.27 10.80
N LEU A 224 11.78 -4.33 10.25
CA LEU A 224 11.42 -4.31 8.83
C LEU A 224 12.63 -3.89 7.99
N THR A 225 12.67 -4.40 6.77
CA THR A 225 13.73 -4.11 5.79
C THR A 225 13.27 -3.06 4.78
N ASP A 226 14.21 -2.39 4.11
CA ASP A 226 13.92 -1.51 2.96
C ASP A 226 13.07 -2.21 1.89
N ASP A 227 13.27 -3.52 1.69
CA ASP A 227 12.50 -4.34 0.76
C ASP A 227 11.03 -4.50 1.16
N ASP A 228 10.74 -4.51 2.46
CA ASP A 228 9.37 -4.56 2.98
C ASP A 228 8.66 -3.24 2.75
N PHE A 229 9.35 -2.13 2.95
CA PHE A 229 8.84 -0.79 2.65
C PHE A 229 8.54 -0.60 1.17
N GLU A 230 9.49 -0.94 0.31
CA GLU A 230 9.32 -0.81 -1.14
C GLU A 230 8.16 -1.69 -1.62
N PHE A 231 8.05 -2.91 -1.07
CA PHE A 231 6.93 -3.81 -1.36
C PHE A 231 5.58 -3.17 -1.00
N VAL A 232 5.42 -2.69 0.23
CA VAL A 232 4.16 -2.08 0.68
C VAL A 232 3.83 -0.83 -0.12
N ARG A 233 4.82 0.05 -0.36
CA ARG A 233 4.62 1.29 -1.13
C ARG A 233 4.18 1.00 -2.56
N ARG A 234 4.81 0.03 -3.22
CA ARG A 234 4.46 -0.39 -4.58
C ARG A 234 3.06 -1.00 -4.62
N LEU A 235 2.71 -1.85 -3.67
CA LEU A 235 1.38 -2.46 -3.60
C LEU A 235 0.29 -1.40 -3.38
N HIS A 236 0.53 -0.43 -2.48
CA HIS A 236 -0.36 0.70 -2.25
C HIS A 236 -0.64 1.48 -3.55
N ALA A 237 0.41 1.83 -4.30
CA ALA A 237 0.27 2.56 -5.57
C ALA A 237 -0.49 1.75 -6.64
N GLN A 238 -0.29 0.43 -6.70
CA GLN A 238 -0.97 -0.42 -7.66
C GLN A 238 -2.46 -0.60 -7.33
N LEU A 239 -2.81 -0.69 -6.04
CA LEU A 239 -4.20 -0.89 -5.61
C LEU A 239 -5.07 0.36 -5.78
N GLN A 240 -4.50 1.56 -5.67
CA GLN A 240 -5.22 2.79 -5.99
C GLN A 240 -5.82 2.74 -7.40
N VAL A 241 -5.04 2.29 -8.39
CA VAL A 241 -5.52 2.13 -9.78
C VAL A 241 -6.60 1.04 -9.92
N ALA A 242 -6.57 0.02 -9.05
CA ALA A 242 -7.55 -1.06 -9.08
C ALA A 242 -8.92 -0.61 -8.56
N GLU A 243 -8.92 0.17 -7.49
CA GLU A 243 -10.11 0.73 -6.85
C GLU A 243 -10.89 1.62 -7.82
N ASP A 244 -10.21 2.60 -8.43
CA ASP A 244 -10.80 3.52 -9.41
C ASP A 244 -11.53 2.75 -10.54
N ARG A 245 -10.93 1.65 -11.03
CA ARG A 245 -11.51 0.80 -12.08
C ARG A 245 -12.72 0.00 -11.62
N ALA A 246 -12.73 -0.47 -10.37
CA ALA A 246 -13.85 -1.22 -9.83
C ALA A 246 -15.07 -0.31 -9.60
N GLU A 247 -14.85 0.92 -9.14
CA GLU A 247 -15.92 1.92 -9.00
C GLU A 247 -16.54 2.27 -10.35
N GLU A 248 -15.72 2.49 -11.38
CA GLU A 248 -16.21 2.69 -12.75
C GLU A 248 -17.05 1.52 -13.26
N GLN A 249 -16.67 0.28 -12.93
CA GLN A 249 -17.41 -0.92 -13.34
C GLN A 249 -18.76 -1.01 -12.64
N LEU A 250 -18.82 -0.73 -11.34
CA LEU A 250 -20.08 -0.73 -10.58
C LEU A 250 -21.05 0.35 -11.09
N ALA A 251 -20.55 1.55 -11.38
CA ALA A 251 -21.36 2.62 -11.97
C ALA A 251 -21.96 2.23 -13.34
N ARG A 252 -21.26 1.42 -14.13
CA ARG A 252 -21.77 0.89 -15.42
C ARG A 252 -22.81 -0.22 -15.24
N SER A 253 -22.71 -1.03 -14.19
CA SER A 253 -23.74 -2.05 -13.91
C SER A 253 -25.06 -1.43 -13.44
N ASP A 254 -25.00 -0.32 -12.69
CA ASP A 254 -26.21 0.38 -12.19
C ASP A 254 -26.94 1.19 -13.27
N THR A 255 -26.25 1.53 -14.37
CA THR A 255 -26.82 2.29 -15.50
C THR A 255 -27.33 1.41 -16.65
N SER A 256 -27.14 0.10 -16.59
CA SER A 256 -27.74 -0.82 -17.56
C SER A 256 -29.19 -1.10 -17.17
N PRO A 257 -30.19 -0.83 -18.04
CA PRO A 257 -31.57 -1.19 -17.76
C PRO A 257 -31.70 -2.70 -17.56
N PRO A 258 -32.59 -3.16 -16.67
CA PRO A 258 -32.81 -4.59 -16.46
C PRO A 258 -33.20 -5.23 -17.80
N ASN A 259 -32.50 -6.30 -18.14
CA ASN A 259 -32.76 -7.07 -19.35
C ASN A 259 -34.19 -7.64 -19.28
N PRO A 260 -35.11 -7.29 -20.20
CA PRO A 260 -36.51 -7.69 -20.12
C PRO A 260 -36.74 -9.21 -20.25
N ASP A 261 -35.71 -9.98 -20.63
CA ASP A 261 -35.80 -11.43 -20.86
C ASP A 261 -35.58 -12.31 -19.61
N SER A 262 -35.41 -11.72 -18.42
CA SER A 262 -35.35 -12.49 -17.16
C SER A 262 -36.68 -12.46 -16.37
N ALA A 263 -37.81 -12.61 -17.08
CA ALA A 263 -39.07 -12.98 -16.43
C ALA A 263 -39.10 -14.52 -16.23
N PRO A 264 -39.36 -15.04 -15.03
CA PRO A 264 -39.54 -16.47 -14.84
C PRO A 264 -40.79 -16.93 -15.60
N ALA A 265 -40.63 -17.95 -16.45
CA ALA A 265 -41.73 -18.63 -17.10
C ALA A 265 -42.74 -19.11 -16.06
N GLY A 266 -44.02 -18.84 -16.33
CA GLY A 266 -45.10 -18.92 -15.35
C GLY A 266 -45.31 -20.29 -14.70
N GLU A 267 -45.60 -20.25 -13.40
CA GLU A 267 -46.36 -21.30 -12.72
C GLU A 267 -47.82 -21.22 -13.17
N ALA A 268 -48.13 -21.96 -14.24
CA ALA A 268 -49.49 -22.31 -14.58
C ALA A 268 -49.90 -23.59 -13.83
N GLY A 269 -50.71 -23.41 -12.79
CA GLY A 269 -51.82 -24.30 -12.42
C GLY A 269 -51.51 -25.74 -12.00
N ARG A 270 -51.70 -26.02 -10.71
CA ARG A 270 -52.38 -27.24 -10.26
C ARG A 270 -53.28 -26.94 -9.06
N ALA A 271 -54.56 -26.79 -9.37
CA ALA A 271 -55.66 -27.10 -8.46
C ALA A 271 -56.23 -28.46 -8.91
N ALA A 272 -56.16 -29.44 -8.02
CA ALA A 272 -57.06 -30.59 -7.87
C ALA A 272 -56.63 -31.35 -6.61
#